data_AF-A0AAF0ZTP6-F1
#
_entry.id   AF-A0AAF0ZTP6-F1
#
_cell.length_a   1.000
_cell.length_b   1.000
_cell.length_c   1.000
_cell.angle_alpha   90.00
_cell.angle_beta   90.00
_cell.angle_gamma   90.00
#
_symmetry.space_group_name_H-M   'P 1'
#
loop_
_entity.id
_entity.type
_entity.pdbx_description
1 polymer ?
#
loop_
_entity_poly.entity_id
_entity_poly.type
_entity_poly.pdbx_seq_one_letter_code
_entity_poly.pdbx_strand_id
1 'polypeptide(L)'
;MANADLNMLCMEESDPMLKAIVRCKHGVLLYMQTSWSKSNLGRRFWSCPCYGSKNCKFFRWRDKEEFDRSSKFILPNLVNKIKELEEEVLRSQTQINEKVIDNNNGVGSIGRCRCYWKIILCVLICVVAMFINNLFQSSELSIDLVELA
;
A
#
# COMPACT_ATOMS: atom_id res chain seq x y z
N MET A 1 6.37 7.43 -6.93
CA MET A 1 5.85 8.64 -7.60
C MET A 1 4.50 8.29 -8.18
N ALA A 2 3.42 8.56 -7.45
CA ALA A 2 2.06 8.28 -7.91
C ALA A 2 1.13 9.25 -7.18
N ASN A 3 1.15 10.52 -7.58
CA ASN A 3 0.18 11.49 -7.06
C ASN A 3 0.01 12.74 -7.95
N ALA A 4 0.17 12.59 -9.27
CA ALA A 4 -0.11 13.67 -10.22
C ALA A 4 -1.44 13.49 -10.97
N ASP A 5 -1.98 12.26 -11.06
CA ASP A 5 -3.06 11.95 -12.00
C ASP A 5 -4.48 11.90 -11.41
N LEU A 6 -4.67 12.15 -10.12
CA LEU A 6 -6.02 12.28 -9.56
C LEU A 6 -6.61 13.69 -9.73
N ASN A 7 -5.78 14.69 -10.06
CA ASN A 7 -6.22 16.07 -10.28
C ASN A 7 -6.79 16.34 -11.69
N MET A 8 -6.72 15.37 -12.61
CA MET A 8 -7.26 15.52 -13.98
C MET A 8 -8.71 15.03 -14.13
N LEU A 9 -9.38 14.65 -13.04
CA LEU A 9 -10.81 14.33 -13.06
C LEU A 9 -11.72 15.57 -12.95
N CYS A 10 -11.13 16.76 -12.78
CA CYS A 10 -11.86 18.02 -12.56
C CYS A 10 -11.51 19.12 -13.56
N MET A 11 -11.21 18.80 -14.82
CA MET A 11 -11.07 19.84 -15.84
C MET A 11 -12.47 20.23 -16.38
N GLU A 12 -12.99 21.35 -15.85
CA GLU A 12 -14.16 22.08 -16.37
C GLU A 12 -14.04 22.39 -17.86
N GLU A 13 -12.82 22.43 -18.42
CA GLU A 13 -12.53 22.88 -19.79
C GLU A 13 -13.10 21.98 -20.90
N SER A 14 -13.34 20.70 -20.58
CA SER A 14 -13.97 19.71 -21.47
C SER A 14 -15.46 19.48 -21.19
N ASP A 15 -16.10 20.32 -20.37
CA ASP A 15 -17.53 20.18 -20.07
C ASP A 15 -18.39 20.61 -21.29
N PRO A 16 -19.03 19.67 -22.02
CA PRO A 16 -19.86 20.00 -23.18
C PRO A 16 -21.05 20.89 -22.79
N MET A 17 -21.45 20.89 -21.51
CA MET A 17 -22.54 21.72 -21.00
C MET A 17 -22.15 23.20 -20.82
N LEU A 18 -20.86 23.57 -20.89
CA LEU A 18 -20.45 24.99 -20.92
C LEU A 18 -20.84 25.69 -22.23
N LYS A 19 -20.89 24.95 -23.35
CA LYS A 19 -21.25 25.49 -24.66
C LYS A 19 -22.69 25.16 -25.08
N ALA A 20 -23.48 24.57 -24.17
CA ALA A 20 -24.85 24.16 -24.48
C ALA A 20 -25.74 25.36 -24.82
N ILE A 21 -26.34 25.34 -26.02
CA ILE A 21 -27.34 26.30 -26.46
C ILE A 21 -28.70 25.85 -25.92
N VAL A 22 -29.18 26.52 -24.88
CA VAL A 22 -30.48 26.22 -24.25
C VAL A 22 -31.49 27.30 -24.63
N ARG A 23 -32.68 26.92 -25.09
CA ARG A 23 -33.76 27.86 -25.43
C ARG A 23 -35.04 27.50 -24.68
N CYS A 24 -35.82 28.51 -24.31
CA CYS A 24 -37.17 28.28 -23.81
C CYS A 24 -38.18 28.10 -24.97
N LYS A 25 -39.44 27.80 -24.63
CA LYS A 25 -40.55 27.69 -25.60
C LYS A 25 -40.82 28.95 -26.45
N HIS A 26 -40.26 30.09 -26.04
CA HIS A 26 -40.36 31.36 -26.78
C HIS A 26 -39.17 31.58 -27.73
N GLY A 27 -38.26 30.61 -27.87
CA GLY A 27 -37.08 30.70 -28.74
C GLY A 27 -35.92 31.53 -28.15
N VAL A 28 -36.09 32.14 -26.98
CA VAL A 28 -35.07 32.97 -26.31
C VAL A 28 -33.88 32.11 -25.87
N LEU A 29 -32.66 32.54 -26.21
CA LEU A 29 -31.43 31.94 -25.72
C LEU A 29 -31.27 32.18 -24.23
N LEU A 30 -31.04 31.11 -23.48
CA LEU A 30 -30.93 31.16 -22.03
C LEU A 30 -29.46 31.09 -21.62
N TYR A 31 -29.05 32.03 -20.78
CA TYR A 31 -27.76 32.01 -20.14
C TYR A 31 -27.79 31.15 -18.90
N MET A 32 -26.68 30.46 -18.66
CA MET A 32 -26.48 29.72 -17.44
C MET A 32 -26.33 30.69 -16.25
N GLN A 33 -27.02 30.38 -15.17
CA GLN A 33 -27.02 31.14 -13.92
C GLN A 33 -26.55 30.27 -12.78
N THR A 34 -26.05 30.89 -11.71
CA THR A 34 -25.67 30.20 -10.46
C THR A 34 -26.69 30.54 -9.39
N SER A 35 -27.19 29.53 -8.70
CA SER A 35 -28.08 29.67 -7.56
C SER A 35 -27.28 30.07 -6.32
N TRP A 36 -27.81 31.07 -5.60
CA TRP A 36 -27.26 31.57 -4.35
C TRP A 36 -28.22 31.37 -3.17
N SER A 37 -29.27 30.56 -3.34
CA SER A 37 -30.14 30.21 -2.22
C SER A 37 -29.39 29.31 -1.23
N LYS A 38 -29.66 29.47 0.08
CA LYS A 38 -29.04 28.64 1.13
C LYS A 38 -29.12 27.12 0.85
N SER A 39 -30.21 26.68 0.23
CA SER A 39 -30.46 25.28 -0.12
C SER A 39 -29.77 24.80 -1.40
N ASN A 40 -29.32 25.70 -2.29
CA ASN A 40 -28.79 25.37 -3.61
C ASN A 40 -27.57 26.23 -3.96
N LEU A 41 -26.72 26.53 -2.98
CA LEU A 41 -25.54 27.36 -3.16
C LEU A 41 -24.62 26.76 -4.24
N GLY A 42 -24.22 27.58 -5.21
CA GLY A 42 -23.27 27.21 -6.25
C GLY A 42 -23.82 26.32 -7.37
N ARG A 43 -25.06 25.81 -7.26
CA ARG A 43 -25.68 24.99 -8.32
C ARG A 43 -26.02 25.85 -9.53
N ARG A 44 -25.67 25.41 -10.74
CA ARG A 44 -25.95 26.15 -11.97
C ARG A 44 -27.25 25.70 -12.64
N PHE A 45 -27.97 26.60 -13.31
CA PHE A 45 -29.25 26.30 -13.97
C PHE A 45 -29.52 27.24 -15.16
N TRP A 46 -30.50 26.88 -15.97
CA TRP A 46 -31.10 27.77 -16.98
C TRP A 46 -32.55 28.06 -16.62
N SER A 47 -32.95 29.32 -16.69
CA SER A 47 -34.34 29.73 -16.53
C SER A 47 -34.71 30.78 -17.57
N CYS A 48 -35.99 30.83 -17.95
CA CYS A 48 -36.47 31.88 -18.82
C CYS A 48 -36.54 33.23 -18.08
N PRO A 49 -36.13 34.36 -18.69
CA PRO A 49 -36.31 35.69 -18.09
C PRO A 49 -37.77 36.05 -17.79
N CYS A 50 -38.70 35.47 -18.56
CA CYS A 50 -40.14 35.63 -18.34
C CYS A 50 -40.76 34.49 -17.52
N TYR A 51 -39.98 33.87 -16.63
CA TYR A 51 -40.48 32.82 -15.73
C TYR A 51 -41.65 33.37 -14.91
N GLY A 52 -42.80 32.67 -14.95
CA GLY A 52 -44.01 33.06 -14.23
C GLY A 52 -44.86 34.15 -14.89
N SER A 53 -44.30 35.07 -15.67
CA SER A 53 -45.05 36.24 -16.19
C SER A 53 -45.76 36.02 -17.54
N LYS A 54 -45.24 35.17 -18.42
CA LYS A 54 -45.83 34.88 -19.74
C LYS A 54 -46.22 33.41 -19.93
N ASN A 55 -46.68 32.75 -18.86
CA ASN A 55 -46.85 31.29 -18.82
C ASN A 55 -45.56 30.51 -19.14
N CYS A 56 -44.37 31.13 -19.09
CA CYS A 56 -43.12 30.40 -19.19
C CYS A 56 -42.82 29.75 -17.85
N LYS A 57 -42.63 28.43 -17.86
CA LYS A 57 -42.17 27.67 -16.70
C LYS A 57 -40.85 26.96 -16.98
N PHE A 58 -40.10 27.42 -17.99
CA PHE A 58 -38.83 26.81 -18.34
C PHE A 58 -37.81 27.06 -17.23
N PHE A 59 -37.38 25.97 -16.60
CA PHE A 59 -36.31 25.89 -15.62
C PHE A 59 -35.66 24.52 -15.75
N ARG A 60 -34.32 24.46 -15.79
CA ARG A 60 -33.56 23.21 -15.84
C ARG A 60 -32.25 23.37 -15.08
N TRP A 61 -31.93 22.45 -14.17
CA TRP A 61 -30.61 22.40 -13.54
C TRP A 61 -29.53 22.02 -14.56
N ARG A 62 -28.31 22.53 -14.37
CA ARG A 62 -27.13 22.15 -15.15
C ARG A 62 -26.75 20.70 -14.91
N ASP A 63 -26.98 20.21 -13.70
CA ASP A 63 -26.46 18.95 -13.17
C ASP A 63 -26.26 17.93 -14.29
N LYS A 64 -25.01 17.46 -14.43
CA LYS A 64 -24.59 16.54 -15.49
C LYS A 64 -25.68 15.50 -15.63
N GLU A 65 -26.31 15.45 -16.81
CA GLU A 65 -27.38 14.51 -17.14
C GLU A 65 -27.08 13.20 -16.45
N GLU A 66 -28.03 12.76 -15.62
CA GLU A 66 -27.94 11.60 -14.75
C GLU A 66 -26.92 10.62 -15.32
N PHE A 67 -25.77 10.53 -14.65
CA PHE A 67 -24.69 9.56 -14.90
C PHE A 67 -25.14 8.55 -15.94
N ASP A 68 -24.62 8.67 -17.19
CA ASP A 68 -25.01 7.87 -18.36
C ASP A 68 -25.55 6.51 -17.93
N ARG A 69 -26.70 6.04 -18.43
CA ARG A 69 -27.39 4.84 -17.93
C ARG A 69 -26.42 3.67 -17.73
N SER A 70 -25.41 3.56 -18.60
CA SER A 70 -24.28 2.62 -18.50
C SER A 70 -23.48 2.78 -17.20
N SER A 71 -23.07 4.00 -16.83
CA SER A 71 -22.31 4.29 -15.61
C SER A 71 -23.03 3.93 -14.31
N LYS A 72 -24.38 3.89 -14.30
CA LYS A 72 -25.17 3.34 -13.17
C LYS A 72 -24.85 1.86 -12.89
N PHE A 73 -24.43 1.12 -13.92
CA PHE A 73 -24.05 -0.29 -13.82
C PHE A 73 -22.53 -0.48 -13.75
N ILE A 74 -21.77 0.31 -14.51
CA ILE A 74 -20.30 0.21 -14.54
C ILE A 74 -19.70 0.60 -13.20
N LEU A 75 -20.18 1.66 -12.54
CA LEU A 75 -19.57 2.14 -11.31
C LEU A 75 -19.67 1.12 -10.15
N PRO A 76 -20.84 0.51 -9.85
CA PRO A 76 -20.90 -0.55 -8.85
C PRO A 76 -20.01 -1.76 -9.18
N ASN A 77 -19.94 -2.16 -10.46
CA ASN A 77 -19.10 -3.27 -10.89
C ASN A 77 -17.62 -2.99 -10.66
N LEU A 78 -17.16 -1.77 -10.97
CA LEU A 78 -15.77 -1.36 -10.71
C LEU A 78 -15.47 -1.33 -9.21
N VAL A 79 -16.39 -0.82 -8.38
CA VAL A 79 -16.23 -0.80 -6.92
C VAL A 79 -16.13 -2.22 -6.36
N ASN A 80 -16.97 -3.14 -6.82
CA ASN A 80 -16.90 -4.53 -6.41
C ASN A 80 -15.58 -5.18 -6.85
N LYS A 81 -15.12 -4.87 -8.07
CA LYS A 81 -13.86 -5.42 -8.57
C LYS A 81 -12.65 -4.95 -7.78
N ILE A 82 -12.65 -3.68 -7.35
CA ILE A 82 -11.61 -3.14 -6.46
C ILE A 82 -11.59 -3.92 -5.14
N LYS A 83 -12.75 -4.15 -4.52
CA LYS A 83 -12.82 -4.92 -3.27
C LYS A 83 -12.29 -6.35 -3.44
N GLU A 84 -12.67 -7.05 -4.50
CA GLU A 84 -12.16 -8.38 -4.81
C GLU A 84 -10.63 -8.40 -4.94
N LEU A 85 -10.06 -7.41 -5.63
CA LEU A 85 -8.63 -7.28 -5.83
C LEU A 85 -7.90 -6.94 -4.52
N GLU A 86 -8.46 -6.05 -3.70
CA GLU A 86 -7.92 -5.72 -2.38
C GLU A 86 -7.86 -6.95 -1.47
N GLU A 87 -8.91 -7.78 -1.48
CA GLU A 87 -8.93 -9.04 -0.74
C GLU A 87 -7.90 -10.05 -1.28
N GLU A 88 -7.72 -10.14 -2.59
CA GLU A 88 -6.72 -11.02 -3.21
C GLU A 88 -5.28 -10.61 -2.87
N VAL A 89 -5.01 -9.31 -2.89
CA VAL A 89 -3.72 -8.75 -2.46
C VAL A 89 -3.46 -9.07 -0.99
N LEU A 90 -4.47 -8.91 -0.12
CA LEU A 90 -4.36 -9.22 1.30
C LEU A 90 -4.02 -10.70 1.52
N ARG A 91 -4.75 -11.63 0.86
CA ARG A 91 -4.48 -13.08 0.95
C ARG A 91 -3.09 -13.46 0.47
N SER A 92 -2.63 -12.82 -0.61
CA SER A 92 -1.30 -13.10 -1.16
C SER A 92 -0.20 -12.64 -0.20
N GLN A 93 -0.38 -11.48 0.45
CA GLN A 93 0.55 -10.97 1.45
C GLN A 93 0.61 -11.87 2.69
N THR A 94 -0.52 -12.40 3.19
CA THR A 94 -0.52 -13.30 4.35
C THR A 94 0.22 -14.60 4.04
N GLN A 95 -0.02 -15.20 2.86
CA GLN A 95 0.68 -16.43 2.44
C GLN A 95 2.19 -16.24 2.28
N ILE A 96 2.62 -15.08 1.77
CA ILE A 96 4.05 -14.75 1.68
C ILE A 96 4.66 -14.65 3.08
N ASN A 97 3.98 -13.94 4.00
CA ASN A 97 4.47 -13.75 5.37
C ASN A 97 4.57 -15.08 6.13
N GLU A 98 3.59 -15.97 6.01
CA GLU A 98 3.64 -17.32 6.60
C GLU A 98 4.84 -18.12 6.08
N LYS A 99 5.03 -18.17 4.75
CA LYS A 99 6.18 -18.87 4.14
C LYS A 99 7.53 -18.28 4.56
N VAL A 100 7.61 -16.97 4.73
CA VAL A 100 8.82 -16.29 5.23
C VAL A 100 9.11 -16.70 6.68
N ILE A 101 8.08 -16.77 7.53
CA ILE A 101 8.20 -17.22 8.92
C ILE A 101 8.67 -18.68 8.96
N ASP A 102 8.07 -19.56 8.17
CA ASP A 102 8.45 -20.98 8.10
C ASP A 102 9.90 -21.16 7.61
N ASN A 103 10.32 -20.40 6.60
CA ASN A 103 11.69 -20.42 6.11
C ASN A 103 12.69 -19.93 7.16
N ASN A 104 12.36 -18.85 7.89
CA ASN A 104 13.20 -18.35 8.98
C ASN A 104 13.30 -19.33 10.15
N ASN A 105 12.23 -20.05 10.46
CA ASN A 105 12.22 -21.09 11.49
C ASN A 105 12.98 -22.36 11.04
N GLY A 106 12.98 -22.68 9.74
CA GLY A 106 13.72 -23.78 9.15
C GLY A 106 15.25 -23.60 9.15
N VAL A 107 15.75 -22.37 9.26
CA VAL A 107 17.20 -22.06 9.37
C VAL A 107 17.71 -22.13 10.82
N GLY A 108 16.83 -22.42 11.80
CA GLY A 108 17.15 -22.45 13.23
C GLY A 108 17.80 -23.73 13.77
N SER A 109 18.20 -24.69 12.93
CA SER A 109 18.75 -25.98 13.38
C SER A 109 20.03 -26.39 12.66
N ILE A 110 21.06 -25.56 12.69
CA ILE A 110 22.43 -26.10 12.72
C ILE A 110 22.56 -26.77 14.09
N GLY A 111 22.10 -28.01 14.19
CA GLY A 111 22.20 -28.81 15.41
C GLY A 111 23.66 -28.88 15.81
N ARG A 112 24.07 -28.10 16.83
CA ARG A 112 25.31 -28.36 17.56
C ARG A 112 25.19 -29.77 18.11
N CYS A 113 25.77 -30.73 17.39
CA CYS A 113 25.96 -32.08 17.88
C CYS A 113 26.58 -31.96 19.28
N ARG A 114 25.83 -32.39 20.31
CA ARG A 114 26.22 -32.30 21.73
C ARG A 114 27.57 -33.01 22.00
N CYS A 115 27.99 -33.84 21.06
CA CYS A 115 29.28 -34.52 21.00
C CYS A 115 30.44 -33.58 20.64
N TYR A 116 30.26 -32.54 19.82
CA TYR A 116 31.38 -31.70 19.38
C TYR A 116 32.01 -30.91 20.53
N TRP A 117 31.19 -30.38 21.44
CA TRP A 117 31.71 -29.71 22.64
C TRP A 117 32.44 -30.70 23.56
N LYS A 118 31.91 -31.92 23.73
CA LYS A 118 32.60 -32.96 24.50
C LYS A 118 33.95 -33.33 23.88
N ILE A 119 34.01 -33.43 22.55
CA ILE A 119 35.27 -33.69 21.82
C ILE A 119 36.26 -32.53 22.02
N ILE A 120 35.84 -31.28 21.85
CA ILE A 120 36.70 -30.11 22.10
C ILE A 120 37.24 -30.13 23.52
N LEU A 121 36.39 -30.39 24.52
CA LEU A 121 36.79 -30.43 25.92
C LEU A 121 37.83 -31.53 26.17
N CYS A 122 37.63 -32.73 25.62
CA CYS A 122 38.60 -33.81 25.71
C CYS A 122 39.95 -33.43 25.08
N VAL A 123 39.94 -32.82 23.88
CA VAL A 123 41.17 -32.39 23.20
C VAL A 123 41.92 -31.34 24.03
N LEU A 124 41.23 -30.35 24.58
CA LEU A 124 41.85 -29.33 25.44
C LEU A 124 42.49 -29.94 26.68
N ILE A 125 41.80 -30.88 27.34
CA ILE A 125 42.33 -31.60 28.51
C ILE A 125 43.59 -32.39 28.13
N CYS A 126 43.58 -33.11 27.00
CA CYS A 126 44.73 -33.87 26.53
C CYS A 126 45.93 -32.96 26.24
N VAL A 127 45.73 -31.83 25.58
CA VAL A 127 46.80 -30.86 25.27
C VAL A 127 47.41 -30.32 26.56
N VAL A 128 46.59 -29.90 27.53
CA VAL A 128 47.07 -29.40 28.82
C VAL A 128 47.86 -30.48 29.57
N ALA A 129 47.38 -31.72 29.59
CA ALA A 129 48.11 -32.83 30.21
C ALA A 129 49.48 -33.07 29.54
N MET A 130 49.55 -33.03 28.20
CA MET A 130 50.81 -33.13 27.48
C MET A 130 51.78 -31.99 27.82
N PHE A 131 51.27 -30.75 27.97
CA PHE A 131 52.10 -29.61 28.37
C PHE A 131 52.61 -29.74 29.81
N ILE A 132 51.78 -30.18 30.75
CA ILE A 132 52.19 -30.40 32.14
C ILE A 132 53.24 -31.51 32.20
N ASN A 133 53.03 -32.61 31.48
CA ASN A 133 54.01 -33.71 31.41
C ASN A 133 55.32 -33.22 30.79
N ASN A 134 55.27 -32.39 29.75
CA ASN A 134 56.45 -31.80 29.12
C ASN A 134 57.19 -30.84 30.07
N LEU A 135 56.47 -30.01 30.83
CA LEU A 135 57.06 -29.13 31.84
C LEU A 135 57.72 -29.93 32.97
N PHE A 136 57.08 -30.98 33.43
CA PHE A 136 57.61 -31.88 34.46
C PHE A 136 58.89 -32.58 33.97
N GLN A 137 58.89 -33.12 32.75
CA GLN A 137 60.07 -33.72 32.12
C GLN A 137 61.22 -32.70 31.95
N SER A 138 60.90 -31.46 31.58
CA SER A 138 61.89 -30.40 31.45
C SER A 138 62.47 -29.97 32.80
N SER A 139 61.69 -30.04 33.88
CA SER A 139 62.18 -29.74 35.23
C SER A 139 63.10 -30.83 35.76
N GLU A 140 62.80 -32.11 35.55
CA GLU A 140 63.68 -33.21 35.96
C GLU A 140 65.02 -33.17 35.21
N LEU A 141 65.01 -32.95 33.89
CA LEU A 141 66.24 -32.78 33.11
C LEU A 141 67.08 -31.57 33.54
N SER A 142 66.43 -30.50 34.00
CA SER A 142 67.13 -29.30 34.49
C SER A 142 67.76 -29.50 35.87
N ILE A 143 67.16 -30.34 36.73
CA ILE A 143 67.67 -30.67 38.06
C ILE A 143 68.89 -31.60 37.93
N ASP A 144 68.80 -32.63 37.09
CA ASP A 144 69.90 -33.58 36.87
C ASP A 144 71.15 -32.90 36.28
N LEU A 145 70.99 -31.86 35.44
CA LEU A 145 72.10 -31.08 34.88
C LEU A 145 72.76 -30.13 35.90
N VAL A 146 72.03 -29.67 36.92
CA VAL A 146 72.57 -28.82 37.99
C VAL A 146 73.33 -29.65 39.03
N GLU A 147 72.99 -30.92 39.19
CA GLU A 147 73.68 -31.84 40.12
C GLU A 147 74.96 -32.48 39.50
N LEU A 148 75.18 -32.28 38.19
CA LEU A 148 76.36 -32.75 37.43
C LEU A 148 77.42 -31.65 37.16
N ALA A 149 77.24 -30.44 37.69
CA ALA A 149 78.17 -29.31 37.60
C ALA A 149 78.74 -28.92 38.98
#